data_AF-A0A510G978-F1
#
_entry.id   AF-A0A510G978-F1
#
_cell.length_a   1.000
_cell.length_b   1.000
_cell.length_c   1.000
_cell.angle_alpha   90.00
_cell.angle_beta   90.00
_cell.angle_gamma   90.00
#
_symmetry.space_group_name_H-M   'P 1'
#
loop_
_entity.id
_entity.type
_entity.pdbx_description
1 polymer ?
#
loop_
_entity_poly.entity_id
_entity_poly.type
_entity_poly.pdbx_seq_one_letter_code
_entity_poly.pdbx_strand_id
1 'polypeptide(L)'
;MGANFVYRSNNLFLHYKIHNTDYEKNGFGRIVNIASAHAYVASPFKSAYVAAKHGILGLTKTVALEVAENNITVNAICPGYVNTPLVRNQNSRYC
;
A
#
# COMPACT_ATOMS: atom_id res chain seq x y z
N MET A 1 -25.29 3.24 8.34
CA MET A 1 -24.19 4.07 7.80
C MET A 1 -22.91 3.71 8.53
N GLY A 2 -22.12 2.80 8.00
CA GLY A 2 -20.89 2.35 8.62
C GLY A 2 -20.18 1.37 7.69
N ALA A 3 -19.41 1.91 6.74
CA ALA A 3 -18.62 1.08 5.83
C ALA A 3 -17.40 0.56 6.61
N ASN A 4 -17.37 -0.75 6.86
CA ASN A 4 -16.21 -1.44 7.41
C ASN A 4 -15.08 -1.38 6.39
N PHE A 5 -14.13 -0.50 6.65
CA PHE A 5 -12.99 -0.28 5.79
C PHE A 5 -11.74 -0.78 6.47
N VAL A 6 -11.41 -2.06 6.32
CA VAL A 6 -10.14 -2.59 6.84
C VAL A 6 -9.60 -3.65 5.90
N TYR A 7 -8.68 -3.24 5.02
CA TYR A 7 -7.64 -4.16 4.59
C TYR A 7 -6.30 -3.64 5.11
N ARG A 8 -5.71 -4.38 6.06
CA ARG A 8 -4.44 -4.06 6.69
C ARG A 8 -3.47 -5.17 6.32
N SER A 9 -2.71 -4.99 5.23
CA SER A 9 -1.60 -5.90 4.93
C SER A 9 -0.26 -5.21 5.13
N ASN A 10 0.52 -5.73 6.08
CA ASN A 10 1.91 -5.38 6.31
C ASN A 10 2.87 -6.30 5.51
N ASN A 11 2.37 -7.22 4.68
CA ASN A 11 3.20 -8.17 3.95
C ASN A 11 2.84 -8.25 2.46
N LEU A 12 3.89 -8.19 1.64
CA LEU A 12 3.86 -7.76 0.25
C LEU A 12 3.06 -8.64 -0.73
N PHE A 13 2.72 -9.90 -0.42
CA PHE A 13 2.31 -10.82 -1.49
C PHE A 13 1.15 -11.77 -1.20
N LEU A 14 0.59 -11.81 0.02
CA LEU A 14 -0.19 -12.98 0.43
C LEU A 14 -1.67 -12.75 0.69
N HIS A 15 -2.14 -11.52 0.57
CA HIS A 15 -3.52 -11.25 0.91
C HIS A 15 -4.03 -10.11 0.01
N TYR A 16 -4.31 -10.45 -1.24
CA TYR A 16 -5.22 -9.68 -2.07
C TYR A 16 -6.39 -10.59 -2.43
N LYS A 17 -7.17 -10.93 -1.40
CA LYS A 17 -8.44 -11.63 -1.60
C LYS A 17 -9.52 -10.57 -1.45
N ILE A 18 -9.99 -10.04 -2.58
CA ILE A 18 -11.21 -9.23 -2.60
C ILE A 18 -12.32 -10.18 -2.16
N HIS A 19 -12.75 -10.05 -0.90
CA HIS A 19 -13.98 -10.67 -0.46
C HIS A 19 -15.11 -9.80 -1.02
N ASN A 20 -15.76 -10.29 -2.09
CA ASN A 20 -16.86 -9.63 -2.80
C ASN A 20 -18.00 -9.13 -1.91
N THR A 21 -18.15 -9.72 -0.72
CA THR A 21 -19.34 -9.63 0.12
C THR A 21 -19.63 -8.25 0.71
N ASP A 22 -18.65 -7.35 0.82
CA ASP A 22 -18.83 -6.07 1.53
C ASP A 22 -19.16 -4.88 0.61
N TYR A 23 -18.63 -4.85 -0.62
CA TYR A 23 -19.00 -3.82 -1.59
C TYR A 23 -20.22 -4.20 -2.42
N GLU A 24 -20.52 -5.48 -2.62
CA GLU A 24 -21.79 -5.93 -3.23
C GLU A 24 -23.01 -5.42 -2.45
N LYS A 25 -22.87 -5.27 -1.12
CA LYS A 25 -23.94 -4.70 -0.26
C LYS A 25 -24.04 -3.18 -0.31
N ASN A 26 -22.94 -2.47 -0.57
CA ASN A 26 -22.87 -1.01 -0.49
C ASN A 26 -22.82 -0.33 -1.88
N GLY A 27 -22.61 -1.09 -2.96
CA GLY A 27 -22.47 -0.58 -4.33
C GLY A 27 -21.16 0.17 -4.60
N PHE A 28 -20.21 0.21 -3.66
CA PHE A 28 -18.89 0.83 -3.84
C PHE A 28 -17.84 0.27 -2.87
N GLY A 29 -16.57 0.39 -3.23
CA GLY A 29 -15.43 0.05 -2.37
C GLY A 29 -14.26 1.00 -2.54
N ARG A 30 -13.38 1.10 -1.56
CA ARG A 30 -12.07 1.77 -1.73
C ARG A 30 -11.01 0.83 -1.18
N ILE A 31 -9.79 0.93 -1.67
CA ILE A 31 -8.64 0.16 -1.18
C ILE A 31 -7.47 1.12 -1.11
N VAL A 32 -6.78 1.14 0.03
CA VAL A 32 -5.64 2.04 0.27
C VAL A 32 -4.44 1.22 0.74
N ASN A 33 -3.41 1.17 -0.10
CA ASN A 33 -2.16 0.48 0.17
C ASN A 33 -1.15 1.44 0.79
N ILE A 34 -0.38 0.96 1.77
CA ILE A 34 0.72 1.73 2.36
C ILE A 34 2.05 1.31 1.73
N ALA A 35 2.52 2.14 0.80
CA ALA A 35 3.80 1.99 0.13
C ALA A 35 4.92 2.72 0.90
N SER A 36 5.72 3.54 0.21
CA SER A 36 6.83 4.32 0.75
C SER A 36 7.32 5.30 -0.33
N ALA A 37 8.01 6.38 0.03
CA ALA A 37 8.80 7.15 -0.93
C ALA A 37 9.80 6.24 -1.70
N HIS A 38 10.26 5.17 -1.05
CA HIS A 38 11.07 4.12 -1.67
C HIS A 38 10.35 3.26 -2.71
N ALA A 39 9.06 3.51 -2.96
CA ALA A 39 8.33 2.96 -4.09
C ALA A 39 8.61 3.71 -5.41
N TYR A 40 9.20 4.91 -5.33
CA TYR A 40 9.57 5.71 -6.50
C TYR A 40 11.07 5.93 -6.64
N VAL A 41 11.80 6.01 -5.51
CA VAL A 41 13.24 6.32 -5.50
C VAL A 41 13.98 5.31 -4.61
N ALA A 42 15.07 4.74 -5.10
CA ALA A 42 15.86 3.77 -4.32
C ALA A 42 16.80 4.46 -3.32
N SER A 43 17.19 3.71 -2.27
CA SER A 43 18.33 4.08 -1.42
C SER A 43 19.24 2.88 -1.21
N PRO A 44 20.56 3.07 -1.06
CA PRO A 44 21.51 2.00 -0.78
C PRO A 44 21.11 1.16 0.45
N PHE A 45 21.50 -0.12 0.44
CA PHE A 45 21.28 -1.09 1.54
C PHE A 45 19.82 -1.43 1.86
N LYS A 46 18.88 -1.09 0.96
CA LYS A 46 17.44 -1.35 1.12
C LYS A 46 16.83 -2.11 -0.05
N SER A 47 17.60 -2.92 -0.79
CA SER A 47 17.17 -3.56 -2.05
C SER A 47 15.86 -4.34 -1.91
N ALA A 48 15.76 -5.24 -0.92
CA ALA A 48 14.54 -6.01 -0.66
C ALA A 48 13.34 -5.11 -0.31
N TYR A 49 13.56 -4.05 0.47
CA TYR A 49 12.53 -3.10 0.85
C TYR A 49 12.08 -2.24 -0.35
N VAL A 50 13.01 -1.74 -1.16
CA VAL A 50 12.73 -0.95 -2.37
C VAL A 50 11.98 -1.78 -3.40
N ALA A 51 12.43 -3.01 -3.67
CA ALA A 51 11.75 -3.95 -4.56
C ALA A 51 10.32 -4.21 -4.08
N ALA A 52 10.15 -4.44 -2.77
CA ALA A 52 8.85 -4.61 -2.18
C ALA A 52 7.95 -3.39 -2.42
N LYS A 53 8.42 -2.19 -2.09
CA LYS A 53 7.61 -0.98 -2.18
C LYS A 53 7.27 -0.60 -3.63
N HIS A 54 8.15 -0.87 -4.60
CA HIS A 54 7.82 -0.77 -6.02
C HIS A 54 6.75 -1.79 -6.43
N GLY A 55 6.82 -3.03 -5.94
CA GLY A 55 5.81 -4.06 -6.17
C GLY A 55 4.40 -3.63 -5.75
N ILE A 56 4.28 -2.88 -4.64
CA ILE A 56 2.99 -2.32 -4.20
C ILE A 56 2.40 -1.36 -5.24
N LEU A 57 3.21 -0.54 -5.92
CA LEU A 57 2.69 0.35 -6.97
C LEU A 57 2.21 -0.41 -8.19
N GLY A 58 2.95 -1.43 -8.61
CA GLY A 58 2.53 -2.33 -9.69
C GLY A 58 1.18 -2.97 -9.36
N LEU A 59 1.09 -3.60 -8.18
CA LEU A 59 -0.15 -4.23 -7.70
C LEU A 59 -1.32 -3.23 -7.64
N THR A 60 -1.09 -2.05 -7.07
CA THR A 60 -2.13 -1.01 -6.94
C THR A 60 -2.70 -0.63 -8.30
N LYS A 61 -1.83 -0.42 -9.30
CA LYS A 61 -2.25 -0.04 -10.66
C LYS A 61 -2.99 -1.18 -11.35
N THR A 62 -2.47 -2.40 -11.29
CA THR A 62 -3.10 -3.57 -11.90
C THR A 62 -4.50 -3.76 -11.34
N VAL A 63 -4.63 -3.79 -10.01
CA VAL A 63 -5.94 -4.04 -9.43
C VAL A 63 -6.90 -2.87 -9.65
N ALA A 64 -6.43 -1.62 -9.60
CA ALA A 64 -7.28 -0.47 -9.93
C ALA A 64 -7.95 -0.63 -11.31
N LEU A 65 -7.26 -1.20 -12.28
CA LEU A 65 -7.81 -1.49 -13.60
C LEU A 65 -8.80 -2.68 -13.57
N GLU A 66 -8.46 -3.75 -12.84
CA GLU A 66 -9.31 -4.95 -12.73
C GLU A 66 -10.67 -4.67 -12.08
N VAL A 67 -10.75 -3.71 -11.15
CA VAL A 67 -11.98 -3.42 -10.39
C VAL A 67 -12.66 -2.09 -10.77
N ALA A 68 -12.20 -1.43 -11.83
CA ALA A 68 -12.66 -0.10 -12.23
C ALA A 68 -14.18 -0.05 -12.49
N GLU A 69 -14.73 -1.10 -13.10
CA GLU A 69 -16.16 -1.20 -13.42
C GLU A 69 -17.03 -1.51 -12.20
N ASN A 70 -16.43 -1.97 -11.09
CA ASN A 70 -17.17 -2.36 -9.88
C ASN A 70 -17.38 -1.20 -8.90
N ASN A 71 -17.16 0.05 -9.32
CA ASN A 71 -17.18 1.23 -8.44
C ASN A 71 -16.20 1.10 -7.25
N ILE A 72 -15.07 0.44 -7.49
CA ILE A 72 -13.98 0.28 -6.54
C ILE A 72 -12.78 1.11 -7.00
N THR A 73 -12.18 1.87 -6.08
CA THR A 73 -10.91 2.56 -6.37
C THR A 73 -9.79 1.96 -5.54
N VAL A 74 -8.61 1.80 -6.13
CA VAL A 74 -7.42 1.31 -5.44
C VAL A 74 -6.33 2.37 -5.54
N ASN A 75 -5.81 2.81 -4.40
CA ASN A 75 -4.78 3.85 -4.32
C ASN A 75 -3.65 3.43 -3.39
N ALA A 76 -2.48 4.03 -3.57
CA ALA A 76 -1.32 3.83 -2.71
C ALA A 76 -0.86 5.16 -2.11
N ILE A 77 -0.61 5.17 -0.80
CA ILE A 77 0.02 6.29 -0.11
C ILE A 77 1.50 5.96 0.07
N CYS A 78 2.38 6.91 -0.26
CA CYS A 78 3.83 6.74 -0.23
C CYS A 78 4.49 7.68 0.78
N PRO A 79 4.54 7.33 2.08
CA PRO A 79 5.16 8.19 3.09
C PRO A 79 6.66 8.35 2.86
N GLY A 80 7.17 9.56 3.07
CA GLY A 80 8.60 9.84 3.21
C GLY A 80 9.11 9.57 4.63
N TYR A 81 10.18 10.26 5.03
CA TYR A 81 10.66 10.20 6.41
C TYR A 81 9.63 10.79 7.37
N VAL A 82 8.99 9.94 8.16
CA VAL A 82 8.09 10.35 9.24
C VAL A 82 8.89 10.35 10.53
N ASN A 83 8.85 11.45 11.29
CA ASN A 83 9.57 11.57 12.56
C ASN A 83 9.02 10.58 13.60
N THR A 84 9.60 9.38 13.60
CA THR A 84 9.28 8.28 14.51
C THR A 84 10.57 7.79 15.17
N PRO A 85 10.48 7.16 16.36
CA PRO A 85 11.65 6.56 17.00
C PRO A 85 12.43 5.61 16.09
N LEU A 86 11.75 4.89 15.19
CA LEU A 86 12.35 3.96 14.24
C LEU A 86 13.25 4.65 13.22
N VAL A 87 12.81 5.80 12.68
CA VAL A 87 13.58 6.57 11.68
C VAL A 87 14.82 7.22 12.29
N ARG A 88 14.76 7.66 13.56
CA ARG A 88 15.91 8.29 14.24
C ARG A 88 17.12 7.35 14.33
N ASN A 89 16.87 6.07 14.62
CA ASN A 89 17.93 5.05 14.71
C ASN A 89 18.52 4.68 13.34
N GLN A 90 17.86 5.01 12.23
CA GLN A 90 18.34 4.73 10.87
C GLN A 90 19.19 5.86 10.30
N ASN A 91 18.96 7.10 10.74
CA ASN A 91 19.69 8.27 10.25
C ASN A 91 20.97 8.55 11.07
N SER A 92 21.10 8.04 12.29
CA SER A 92 22.28 8.24 13.15
C SER A 92 23.52 7.43 12.74
N ARG A 93 23.43 6.56 11.73
CA ARG A 93 24.60 5.83 11.18
C ARG A 93 25.32 6.59 10.05
N TYR A 94 24.87 7.80 9.72
CA TYR A 94 25.44 8.63 8.66
C TYR A 94 25.91 10.02 9.15
N CYS A 95 25.99 10.22 10.47
CA CYS A 95 26.66 11.36 11.11
C CYS A 95 27.69 10.85 12.12
#